data_AF-A0A453M354-F1
#
_entry.id   AF-A0A453M354-F1
#
_cell.length_a   1.000
_cell.length_b   1.000
_cell.length_c   1.000
_cell.angle_alpha   90.00
_cell.angle_beta   90.00
_cell.angle_gamma   90.00
#
_symmetry.space_group_name_H-M   'P 1'
#
loop_
_entity.id
_entity.type
_entity.pdbx_description
1 polymer ?
#
loop_
_entity_poly.entity_id
_entity_poly.type
_entity_poly.pdbx_seq_one_letter_code
_entity_poly.pdbx_strand_id
1 'polypeptide(L)'
;MMSLNEFVSSMAPLIDLEKAAEISAESEASSKRKERRGSVMPNLKCTDAQTGLMGKTLLEFQPNKSDVLPPHKFGTHDVVALKPNKADAGSPALGQGVVYRLKVSYSHLRVVGYLSLCIVLGILIAMLCLNKQDSSITVVFDDIPEDGLNSPLRLEKLANEVTYRRMKDALIQLSKGIQAGPSANLVPVLFGENSPMRSKDAVKFSPFNKNLDD
;
A
#
# COMPACT_ATOMS: atom_id res chain seq x y z
N MET A 1 -26.98 3.79 22.32
CA MET A 1 -26.46 3.42 20.98
C MET A 1 -26.38 4.68 20.16
N MET A 2 -25.34 4.83 19.36
CA MET A 2 -25.14 6.01 18.51
C MET A 2 -25.95 5.84 17.22
N SER A 3 -26.74 6.83 16.84
CA SER A 3 -27.46 6.84 15.56
C SER A 3 -26.50 7.01 14.38
N LEU A 4 -26.97 6.68 13.18
CA LEU A 4 -26.18 6.84 11.97
C LEU A 4 -25.64 8.27 11.78
N ASN A 5 -26.48 9.28 12.03
CA ASN A 5 -26.10 10.69 11.85
C ASN A 5 -25.07 11.13 12.88
N GLU A 6 -25.20 10.68 14.14
CA GLU A 6 -24.20 10.95 15.19
C GLU A 6 -22.87 10.27 14.88
N PHE A 7 -22.90 9.06 14.33
CA PHE A 7 -21.70 8.35 13.89
C PHE A 7 -20.99 9.11 12.77
N VAL A 8 -21.70 9.50 11.71
CA VAL A 8 -21.12 10.28 10.61
C VAL A 8 -20.53 11.60 11.12
N SER A 9 -21.28 12.33 11.96
CA SER A 9 -20.84 13.62 12.50
C SER A 9 -19.63 13.51 13.43
N SER A 10 -19.47 12.39 14.14
CA SER A 10 -18.30 12.16 15.01
C SER A 10 -17.10 11.66 14.22
N MET A 11 -17.29 10.80 13.22
CA MET A 11 -16.20 10.16 12.50
C MET A 11 -15.52 11.10 11.49
N ALA A 12 -16.29 11.98 10.84
CA ALA A 12 -15.74 12.93 9.86
C ALA A 12 -14.59 13.82 10.41
N PRO A 13 -14.73 14.50 11.57
CA PRO A 13 -13.64 15.29 12.13
C PRO A 13 -12.48 14.43 12.67
N LEU A 14 -12.74 13.21 13.15
CA LEU A 14 -11.68 12.31 13.59
C LEU A 14 -10.77 11.90 12.43
N ILE A 15 -11.35 11.64 11.26
CA ILE A 15 -10.59 11.36 10.04
C ILE A 15 -9.73 12.56 9.62
N ASP A 16 -10.23 13.79 9.80
CA ASP A 16 -9.44 14.99 9.50
C ASP A 16 -8.26 15.19 10.46
N LEU A 17 -8.46 14.93 11.74
CA LEU A 17 -7.40 14.99 12.73
C LEU A 17 -6.31 13.96 12.44
N GLU A 18 -6.70 12.73 12.11
CA GLU A 18 -5.76 11.66 11.73
C GLU A 18 -5.00 12.03 10.45
N LYS A 19 -5.71 12.54 9.42
CA LYS A 19 -5.09 13.03 8.19
C LYS A 19 -4.05 14.12 8.47
N ALA A 20 -4.39 15.10 9.31
CA ALA A 20 -3.49 16.19 9.66
C ALA A 20 -2.27 15.70 10.46
N ALA A 21 -2.46 14.74 11.36
CA ALA A 21 -1.37 14.10 12.10
C ALA A 21 -0.41 13.34 11.17
N GLU A 22 -0.93 12.62 10.17
CA GLU A 22 -0.09 11.91 9.20
C GLU A 22 0.71 12.89 8.31
N ILE A 23 0.08 13.95 7.81
CA ILE A 23 0.74 14.97 6.97
C ILE A 23 1.82 15.71 7.77
N SER A 24 1.56 16.07 9.03
CA SER A 24 2.55 16.75 9.87
C SER A 24 3.75 15.85 10.17
N ALA A 25 3.51 14.58 10.53
CA ALA A 25 4.58 13.60 10.76
C ALA A 25 5.45 13.35 9.52
N GLU A 26 4.88 13.42 8.31
CA GLU A 26 5.60 13.25 7.06
C GLU A 26 6.28 14.55 6.57
N SER A 27 5.75 15.73 6.87
CA SER A 27 6.32 17.01 6.40
C SER A 27 7.52 17.50 7.24
N GLU A 28 7.58 17.21 8.54
CA GLU A 28 8.65 17.68 9.44
C GLU A 28 9.99 16.93 9.28
N ALA A 29 10.02 15.84 8.51
CA ALA A 29 11.24 15.05 8.34
C ALA A 29 12.11 15.59 7.20
N SER A 30 13.33 16.05 7.51
CA SER A 30 14.35 16.36 6.50
C SER A 30 14.68 15.13 5.64
N SER A 31 15.11 15.33 4.38
CA SER A 31 15.37 14.23 3.42
C SER A 31 16.28 13.13 4.00
N LYS A 32 17.33 13.50 4.76
CA LYS A 32 18.22 12.54 5.45
C LYS A 32 17.52 11.76 6.58
N ARG A 33 16.57 12.38 7.29
CA ARG A 33 15.78 11.71 8.33
C ARG A 33 14.73 10.78 7.71
N LYS A 34 14.17 11.15 6.54
CA LYS A 34 13.26 10.31 5.76
C LYS A 34 13.93 9.10 5.12
N GLU A 35 15.17 9.26 4.62
CA GLU A 35 15.99 8.13 4.15
C GLU A 35 16.24 7.13 5.28
N ARG A 36 16.65 7.59 6.46
CA ARG A 36 16.86 6.72 7.64
C ARG A 36 15.57 6.07 8.15
N ARG A 37 14.41 6.63 7.84
CA ARG A 37 13.09 6.06 8.16
C ARG A 37 12.58 5.09 7.09
N GLY A 38 13.23 5.01 5.93
CA GLY A 38 12.80 4.19 4.80
C GLY A 38 11.66 4.79 3.98
N SER A 39 11.37 6.09 4.14
CA SER A 39 10.35 6.84 3.38
C SER A 39 10.91 7.48 2.11
N VAL A 40 12.22 7.54 1.94
CA VAL A 40 12.89 8.05 0.73
C VAL A 40 13.83 6.99 0.19
N MET A 41 13.72 6.72 -1.10
CA MET A 41 14.57 5.77 -1.82
C MET A 41 15.38 6.52 -2.88
N PRO A 42 16.66 6.84 -2.61
CA PRO A 42 17.51 7.59 -3.52
C PRO A 42 18.22 6.70 -4.55
N ASN A 43 18.81 7.34 -5.56
CA ASN A 43 19.68 6.72 -6.58
C ASN A 43 19.03 5.57 -7.37
N LEU A 44 17.79 5.77 -7.79
CA LEU A 44 17.06 4.87 -8.67
C LEU A 44 17.32 5.21 -10.14
N LYS A 45 17.26 4.18 -11.00
CA LYS A 45 17.23 4.30 -12.46
C LYS A 45 15.89 3.76 -12.96
N CYS A 46 15.28 4.45 -13.93
CA CYS A 46 14.12 3.91 -14.65
C CYS A 46 14.64 2.85 -15.63
N THR A 47 14.23 1.59 -15.47
CA THR A 47 14.67 0.49 -16.33
C THR A 47 13.66 0.13 -17.39
N ASP A 48 12.38 0.35 -17.11
CA ASP A 48 11.30 0.05 -18.03
C ASP A 48 10.17 1.06 -17.87
N ALA A 49 9.50 1.37 -18.98
CA ALA A 49 8.38 2.28 -19.05
C ALA A 49 7.32 1.67 -19.97
N GLN A 50 6.17 1.33 -19.40
CA GLN A 50 5.08 0.68 -20.12
C GLN A 50 3.80 1.51 -20.02
N THR A 51 3.06 1.62 -21.12
CA THR A 51 1.73 2.22 -21.09
C THR A 51 0.75 1.25 -20.45
N GLY A 52 0.09 1.68 -19.39
CA GLY A 52 -0.95 0.97 -18.66
C GLY A 52 -2.36 1.28 -19.13
N LEU A 53 -3.34 0.76 -18.40
CA LEU A 53 -4.75 1.01 -18.63
C LEU A 53 -5.14 2.45 -18.26
N MET A 54 -6.13 3.00 -18.95
CA MET A 54 -6.67 4.35 -18.73
C MET A 54 -5.64 5.49 -18.90
N GLY A 55 -4.66 5.31 -19.79
CA GLY A 55 -3.65 6.33 -20.09
C GLY A 55 -2.57 6.48 -19.03
N LYS A 56 -2.54 5.61 -18.00
CA LYS A 56 -1.51 5.62 -16.97
C LYS A 56 -0.20 5.02 -17.49
N THR A 57 0.93 5.39 -16.91
CA THR A 57 2.25 4.85 -17.24
C THR A 57 2.83 4.07 -16.07
N LEU A 58 3.28 2.84 -16.33
CA LEU A 58 4.01 2.01 -15.37
C LEU A 58 5.49 2.20 -15.56
N LEU A 59 6.18 2.70 -14.55
CA LEU A 59 7.63 2.81 -14.53
C LEU A 59 8.23 1.79 -13.56
N GLU A 60 9.18 1.00 -14.03
CA GLU A 60 9.99 0.12 -13.18
C GLU A 60 11.30 0.81 -12.82
N PHE A 61 11.58 0.86 -11.52
CA PHE A 61 12.80 1.43 -10.97
C PHE A 61 13.67 0.37 -10.33
N GLN A 62 14.98 0.46 -10.60
CA GLN A 62 16.02 -0.36 -9.99
C GLN A 62 17.08 0.53 -9.33
N PRO A 63 17.88 0.01 -8.38
CA PRO A 63 19.01 0.77 -7.86
C PRO A 63 20.06 0.99 -8.95
N ASN A 64 20.72 2.15 -8.91
CA ASN A 64 21.80 2.46 -9.86
C ASN A 64 23.13 1.78 -9.48
N LYS A 65 23.35 1.50 -8.19
CA LYS A 65 24.63 1.01 -7.65
C LYS A 65 24.61 -0.42 -7.11
N SER A 66 23.44 -1.01 -6.95
CA SER A 66 23.24 -2.31 -6.33
C SER A 66 22.18 -3.10 -7.10
N ASP A 67 22.14 -4.41 -6.88
CA ASP A 67 21.10 -5.29 -7.43
C ASP A 67 19.85 -5.37 -6.52
N VAL A 68 19.95 -4.79 -5.33
CA VAL A 68 18.92 -4.77 -4.28
C VAL A 68 18.58 -3.34 -3.86
N LEU A 69 17.29 -3.08 -3.65
CA LEU A 69 16.76 -1.83 -3.12
C LEU A 69 17.24 -1.65 -1.67
N PRO A 70 17.57 -0.41 -1.28
CA PRO A 70 17.94 -0.11 0.11
C PRO A 70 16.77 -0.42 1.06
N PRO A 71 17.02 -0.65 2.37
CA PRO A 71 15.96 -0.89 3.35
C PRO A 71 14.92 0.23 3.33
N HIS A 72 13.65 -0.14 3.21
CA HIS A 72 12.58 0.80 2.96
C HIS A 72 11.24 0.36 3.57
N LYS A 73 10.27 1.29 3.62
CA LYS A 73 8.90 1.06 4.11
C LYS A 73 7.84 1.29 3.03
N PHE A 74 8.23 1.20 1.76
CA PHE A 74 7.28 1.17 0.64
C PHE A 74 6.55 -0.17 0.67
N GLY A 75 5.23 -0.10 0.55
CA GLY A 75 4.35 -1.23 0.32
C GLY A 75 3.59 -1.02 -0.98
N THR A 76 2.92 -2.08 -1.44
CA THR A 76 1.93 -1.97 -2.51
C THR A 76 0.85 -0.97 -2.13
N HIS A 77 0.44 -0.14 -3.07
CA HIS A 77 -0.54 0.94 -2.95
C HIS A 77 -0.10 2.20 -2.19
N ASP A 78 1.17 2.30 -1.81
CA ASP A 78 1.71 3.56 -1.29
C ASP A 78 1.70 4.65 -2.36
N VAL A 79 1.33 5.87 -1.95
CA VAL A 79 1.40 7.06 -2.79
C VAL A 79 2.81 7.62 -2.72
N VAL A 80 3.43 7.88 -3.86
CA VAL A 80 4.83 8.30 -3.96
C VAL A 80 5.01 9.46 -4.94
N ALA A 81 5.95 10.35 -4.64
CA ALA A 81 6.43 11.37 -5.56
C ALA A 81 7.75 10.93 -6.19
N LEU A 82 7.86 11.06 -7.50
CA LEU A 82 9.10 10.91 -8.23
C LEU A 82 9.81 12.26 -8.33
N LYS A 83 11.09 12.31 -7.93
CA LYS A 83 11.93 13.50 -8.03
C LYS A 83 13.29 13.15 -8.63
N PRO A 84 13.99 14.11 -9.26
CA PRO A 84 15.40 13.95 -9.57
C PRO A 84 16.21 13.78 -8.27
N ASN A 85 17.20 12.89 -8.28
CA ASN A 85 17.95 12.52 -7.06
C ASN A 85 18.67 13.73 -6.42
N LYS A 86 19.18 14.64 -7.24
CA LYS A 86 19.89 15.86 -6.80
C LYS A 86 18.98 17.07 -6.53
N ALA A 87 17.67 16.93 -6.67
CA ALA A 87 16.77 18.06 -6.50
C ALA A 87 16.60 18.45 -5.02
N ASP A 88 16.46 19.73 -4.72
CA ASP A 88 16.25 20.20 -3.35
C ASP A 88 14.91 19.70 -2.79
N ALA A 89 14.72 19.73 -1.47
CA ALA A 89 13.49 19.25 -0.84
C ALA A 89 12.21 19.95 -1.37
N GLY A 90 12.33 21.22 -1.75
CA GLY A 90 11.26 22.05 -2.30
C GLY A 90 11.10 22.00 -3.83
N SER A 91 11.90 21.21 -4.55
CA SER A 91 11.74 21.08 -6.01
C SER A 91 10.40 20.41 -6.36
N PRO A 92 9.73 20.82 -7.44
CA PRO A 92 8.52 20.13 -7.90
C PRO A 92 8.82 18.66 -8.21
N ALA A 93 7.85 17.79 -7.94
CA ALA A 93 7.92 16.40 -8.36
C ALA A 93 7.79 16.29 -9.89
N LEU A 94 8.47 15.32 -10.49
CA LEU A 94 8.28 14.97 -11.89
C LEU A 94 6.89 14.37 -12.12
N GLY A 95 6.39 13.63 -11.13
CA GLY A 95 5.05 13.06 -11.13
C GLY A 95 4.73 12.42 -9.79
N GLN A 96 3.44 12.23 -9.54
CA GLN A 96 2.93 11.47 -8.41
C GLN A 96 2.34 10.16 -8.91
N GLY A 97 2.62 9.08 -8.20
CA GLY A 97 2.20 7.74 -8.58
C GLY A 97 1.87 6.86 -7.40
N VAL A 98 1.43 5.64 -7.72
CA VAL A 98 1.05 4.62 -6.74
C VAL A 98 1.90 3.38 -6.96
N VAL A 99 2.51 2.86 -5.90
CA VAL A 99 3.30 1.63 -5.96
C VAL A 99 2.40 0.47 -6.35
N TYR A 100 2.71 -0.18 -7.47
CA TYR A 100 1.96 -1.33 -7.97
C TYR A 100 2.55 -2.64 -7.48
N ARG A 101 3.87 -2.77 -7.54
CA ARG A 101 4.56 -4.02 -7.24
C ARG A 101 5.97 -3.79 -6.72
N LEU A 102 6.37 -4.64 -5.78
CA LEU A 102 7.76 -4.82 -5.37
C LEU A 102 8.22 -6.19 -5.86
N LYS A 103 9.30 -6.23 -6.64
CA LYS A 103 9.90 -7.47 -7.12
C LYS A 103 10.99 -7.88 -6.15
N VAL A 104 10.90 -9.12 -5.70
CA VAL A 104 11.85 -9.71 -4.75
C VAL A 104 12.92 -10.45 -5.52
N SER A 105 14.17 -10.25 -5.15
CA SER A 105 15.26 -11.13 -5.56
C SER A 105 15.74 -11.95 -4.37
N TYR A 106 15.95 -13.23 -4.60
CA TYR A 106 16.61 -14.10 -3.63
C TYR A 106 18.10 -14.08 -3.93
N SER A 107 18.91 -13.63 -2.96
CA SER A 107 20.35 -13.78 -3.08
C SER A 107 20.70 -15.27 -3.08
N HIS A 108 21.47 -15.70 -4.08
CA HIS A 108 21.82 -17.10 -4.28
C HIS A 108 22.67 -17.58 -3.09
N LEU A 109 22.14 -18.51 -2.30
CA LEU A 109 22.87 -19.06 -1.16
C LEU A 109 24.00 -19.96 -1.67
N ARG A 110 25.26 -19.52 -1.53
CA ARG A 110 26.42 -20.42 -1.66
C ARG A 110 26.36 -21.41 -0.51
N VAL A 111 25.82 -22.60 -0.76
CA VAL A 111 25.79 -23.70 0.22
C VAL A 111 27.24 -24.16 0.43
N VAL A 112 27.86 -23.75 1.53
CA VAL A 112 29.15 -24.29 1.98
C VAL A 112 28.87 -25.36 3.02
N GLY A 113 29.11 -26.62 2.65
CA GLY A 113 29.26 -27.73 3.59
C GLY A 113 27.98 -28.48 3.95
N TYR A 114 28.00 -29.80 3.71
CA TYR A 114 26.94 -30.77 3.96
C TYR A 114 26.51 -30.81 5.44
N LEU A 115 25.25 -30.50 5.72
CA LEU A 115 24.55 -30.89 6.96
C LEU A 115 23.23 -31.56 6.60
N SER A 116 22.70 -32.40 7.49
CA SER A 116 21.56 -33.31 7.30
C SER A 116 20.36 -32.74 6.51
N LEU A 117 19.89 -33.49 5.52
CA LEU A 117 18.91 -33.11 4.47
C LEU A 117 17.59 -32.51 5.03
N CYS A 118 17.12 -32.96 6.20
CA CYS A 118 15.87 -32.48 6.81
C CYS A 118 16.02 -31.15 7.56
N ILE A 119 17.19 -30.88 8.15
CA ILE A 119 17.48 -29.61 8.83
C ILE A 119 17.79 -28.52 7.80
N VAL A 120 18.45 -28.90 6.70
CA VAL A 120 18.81 -27.97 5.63
C VAL A 120 17.58 -27.41 4.91
N LEU A 121 16.52 -28.18 4.68
CA LEU A 121 15.32 -27.65 4.01
C LEU A 121 14.59 -26.58 4.85
N GLY A 122 14.45 -26.82 6.16
CA GLY A 122 13.85 -25.86 7.09
C GLY A 122 14.70 -24.61 7.28
N ILE A 123 16.02 -24.76 7.44
CA ILE A 123 16.96 -23.63 7.53
C ILE A 123 17.02 -22.85 6.22
N LEU A 124 16.96 -23.53 5.06
CA LEU A 124 17.00 -22.89 3.74
C LEU A 124 15.75 -22.05 3.48
N ILE A 125 14.56 -22.55 3.80
CA ILE A 125 13.31 -21.77 3.70
C ILE A 125 13.35 -20.58 4.67
N ALA A 126 13.77 -20.80 5.92
CA ALA A 126 13.91 -19.72 6.89
C ALA A 126 14.95 -18.68 6.45
N MET A 127 16.10 -19.08 5.89
CA MET A 127 17.14 -18.18 5.36
C MET A 127 16.67 -17.40 4.13
N LEU A 128 15.98 -18.05 3.19
CA LEU A 128 15.39 -17.40 2.01
C LEU A 128 14.32 -16.37 2.44
N CYS A 129 13.55 -16.65 3.49
CA CYS A 129 12.59 -15.71 4.07
C CYS A 129 13.28 -14.58 4.88
N LEU A 130 14.38 -14.86 5.58
CA LEU A 130 15.13 -13.89 6.39
C LEU A 130 15.94 -12.91 5.55
N ASN A 131 16.35 -13.29 4.34
CA ASN A 131 17.17 -12.46 3.45
C ASN A 131 16.41 -11.99 2.21
N LYS A 132 15.10 -11.75 2.37
CA LYS A 132 14.22 -11.20 1.35
C LYS A 132 14.58 -9.73 1.11
N GLN A 133 15.11 -9.43 -0.07
CA GLN A 133 15.42 -8.07 -0.49
C GLN A 133 14.74 -7.78 -1.82
N ASP A 134 14.07 -6.63 -1.89
CA ASP A 134 13.45 -6.20 -3.13
C ASP A 134 14.53 -5.75 -4.11
N SER A 135 14.40 -6.06 -5.39
CA SER A 135 15.34 -5.69 -6.46
C SER A 135 14.79 -4.60 -7.38
N SER A 136 13.47 -4.48 -7.49
CA SER A 136 12.84 -3.43 -8.27
C SER A 136 11.47 -3.04 -7.71
N ILE A 137 11.08 -1.80 -7.98
CA ILE A 137 9.79 -1.22 -7.60
C ILE A 137 9.09 -0.69 -8.84
N THR A 138 7.85 -1.09 -9.05
CA THR A 138 7.01 -0.61 -10.15
C THR A 138 5.99 0.38 -9.60
N VAL A 139 5.93 1.57 -10.21
CA VAL A 139 5.01 2.65 -9.81
C VAL A 139 4.17 3.05 -11.02
N VAL A 140 2.87 3.24 -10.78
CA VAL A 140 1.91 3.69 -11.79
C VAL A 140 1.74 5.20 -11.63
N PHE A 141 1.94 5.96 -12.70
CA PHE A 141 1.76 7.40 -12.77
C PHE A 141 0.58 7.76 -13.69
N ASP A 142 -0.13 8.83 -13.35
CA ASP A 142 -1.24 9.33 -14.18
C ASP A 142 -0.74 10.20 -15.34
N ASP A 143 0.15 11.16 -15.04
CA ASP A 143 0.86 11.97 -16.04
C ASP A 143 2.32 12.10 -15.60
N ILE A 144 3.27 11.66 -16.43
CA ILE A 144 4.69 11.78 -16.16
C ILE A 144 5.44 12.23 -17.42
N PRO A 145 6.26 13.29 -17.35
CA PRO A 145 7.08 13.69 -18.47
C PRO A 145 8.13 12.61 -18.77
N GLU A 146 8.33 12.29 -20.06
CA GLU A 146 9.44 11.43 -20.49
C GLU A 146 10.80 12.09 -20.21
N ASP A 147 10.83 13.42 -20.22
CA ASP A 147 12.01 14.21 -19.91
C ASP A 147 12.42 14.08 -18.43
N GLY A 148 13.69 13.76 -18.20
CA GLY A 148 14.30 13.67 -16.86
C GLY A 148 14.40 12.25 -16.29
N LEU A 149 13.74 11.25 -16.91
CA LEU A 149 13.82 9.85 -16.50
C LEU A 149 15.21 9.21 -16.70
N ASN A 150 16.04 9.80 -17.57
CA ASN A 150 17.40 9.35 -17.88
C ASN A 150 18.44 9.72 -16.80
N SER A 151 18.05 10.52 -15.81
CA SER A 151 18.93 10.91 -14.71
C SER A 151 18.67 10.03 -13.49
N PRO A 152 19.59 9.95 -12.50
CA PRO A 152 19.29 9.28 -11.25
C PRO A 152 18.08 9.93 -10.56
N LEU A 153 17.11 9.11 -10.17
CA LEU A 153 15.84 9.51 -9.57
C LEU A 153 15.79 9.12 -8.09
N ARG A 154 14.81 9.67 -7.38
CA ARG A 154 14.43 9.23 -6.04
C ARG A 154 12.92 9.17 -5.90
N LEU A 155 12.45 8.20 -5.13
CA LEU A 155 11.06 8.09 -4.72
C LEU A 155 10.90 8.59 -3.29
N GLU A 156 9.92 9.45 -3.06
CA GLU A 156 9.55 9.93 -1.73
C GLU A 156 8.13 9.44 -1.43
N LYS A 157 7.93 8.73 -0.32
CA LYS A 157 6.61 8.33 0.15
C LYS A 157 5.83 9.58 0.58
N LEU A 158 4.58 9.66 0.12
CA LEU A 158 3.65 10.71 0.47
C LEU A 158 2.57 10.18 1.43
N ALA A 159 1.97 11.08 2.19
CA ALA A 159 0.77 10.77 2.96
C ALA A 159 -0.36 10.32 2.02
N ASN A 160 -1.09 9.28 2.41
CA ASN A 160 -2.08 8.69 1.52
C ASN A 160 -3.41 9.45 1.59
N GLU A 161 -3.47 10.60 0.92
CA GLU A 161 -4.71 11.41 0.87
C GLU A 161 -5.89 10.68 0.22
N VAL A 162 -5.61 9.71 -0.66
CA VAL A 162 -6.63 8.92 -1.36
C VAL A 162 -7.44 8.09 -0.37
N THR A 163 -6.78 7.50 0.64
CA THR A 163 -7.45 6.71 1.67
C THR A 163 -8.42 7.56 2.48
N TYR A 164 -7.97 8.73 2.98
CA TYR A 164 -8.83 9.65 3.73
C TYR A 164 -9.99 10.17 2.91
N ARG A 165 -9.76 10.52 1.64
CA ARG A 165 -10.82 10.92 0.72
C ARG A 165 -11.85 9.82 0.52
N ARG A 166 -11.43 8.57 0.27
CA ARG A 166 -12.34 7.43 0.10
C ARG A 166 -13.16 7.16 1.36
N MET A 167 -12.55 7.25 2.54
CA MET A 167 -13.27 7.09 3.81
C MET A 167 -14.33 8.19 3.99
N LYS A 168 -14.00 9.45 3.67
CA LYS A 168 -14.96 10.56 3.69
C LYS A 168 -16.08 10.38 2.68
N ASP A 169 -15.75 10.02 1.45
CA ASP A 169 -16.75 9.78 0.40
C ASP A 169 -17.70 8.64 0.81
N ALA A 170 -17.18 7.59 1.44
CA ALA A 170 -18.00 6.50 1.99
C ALA A 170 -18.92 6.98 3.13
N LEU A 171 -18.44 7.84 4.04
CA LEU A 171 -19.28 8.44 5.08
C LEU A 171 -20.38 9.32 4.50
N ILE A 172 -20.07 10.12 3.47
CA ILE A 172 -21.06 10.95 2.75
C ILE A 172 -22.10 10.08 2.05
N GLN A 173 -21.68 8.96 1.44
CA GLN A 173 -22.61 8.02 0.84
C GLN A 173 -23.51 7.36 1.88
N LEU A 174 -22.95 7.01 3.03
CA LEU A 174 -23.69 6.43 4.15
C LEU A 174 -24.70 7.44 4.73
N SER A 175 -24.32 8.71 4.87
CA SER A 175 -25.17 9.76 5.43
C SER A 175 -26.38 10.12 4.55
N LYS A 176 -26.31 9.84 3.25
CA LYS A 176 -27.46 10.01 2.34
C LYS A 176 -28.58 9.01 2.62
N GLY A 177 -28.34 8.03 3.49
CA GLY A 177 -29.29 6.99 3.87
C GLY A 177 -29.36 5.90 2.80
N ILE A 178 -28.99 4.68 3.19
CA ILE A 178 -29.21 3.49 2.33
C ILE A 178 -30.68 3.09 2.47
N GLN A 179 -31.56 3.85 1.82
CA GLN A 179 -33.01 3.67 1.86
C GLN A 179 -33.49 2.56 0.91
N ALA A 180 -32.66 2.15 -0.04
CA ALA A 180 -32.95 1.12 -1.03
C ALA A 180 -31.70 0.32 -1.38
N GLY A 181 -31.90 -0.94 -1.79
CA GLY A 181 -30.85 -1.84 -2.22
C GLY A 181 -30.51 -2.95 -1.21
N PRO A 182 -29.55 -3.82 -1.54
CA PRO A 182 -29.28 -5.04 -0.78
C PRO A 182 -28.89 -4.79 0.68
N SER A 183 -28.32 -3.62 0.98
CA SER A 183 -27.79 -3.26 2.30
C SER A 183 -28.75 -2.46 3.17
N ALA A 184 -29.96 -2.16 2.70
CA ALA A 184 -30.93 -1.32 3.43
C ALA A 184 -31.31 -1.90 4.80
N ASN A 185 -31.37 -3.24 4.91
CA ASN A 185 -31.68 -3.92 6.17
C ASN A 185 -30.44 -4.09 7.09
N LEU A 186 -29.23 -3.94 6.55
CA LEU A 186 -28.00 -4.14 7.30
C LEU A 186 -27.67 -2.92 8.17
N VAL A 187 -27.84 -1.70 7.63
CA VAL A 187 -27.48 -0.46 8.33
C VAL A 187 -28.22 -0.31 9.67
N PRO A 188 -29.55 -0.48 9.76
CA PRO A 188 -30.26 -0.39 11.04
C PRO A 188 -29.79 -1.43 12.06
N VAL A 189 -29.37 -2.62 11.62
CA VAL A 189 -28.83 -3.64 12.52
C VAL A 189 -27.46 -3.24 13.06
N LEU A 190 -26.58 -2.67 12.22
CA LEU A 190 -25.25 -2.21 12.63
C LEU A 190 -25.31 -1.05 13.64
N PHE A 191 -26.31 -0.17 13.52
CA PHE A 191 -26.52 0.94 14.45
C PHE A 191 -27.46 0.59 15.61
N GLY A 192 -27.90 -0.68 15.70
CA GLY A 192 -28.72 -1.19 16.80
C GLY A 192 -30.16 -0.72 16.82
N GLU A 193 -30.64 -0.14 15.72
CA GLU A 193 -32.04 0.21 15.51
C GLU A 193 -32.90 -1.05 15.30
N ASN A 194 -32.32 -2.10 14.71
CA ASN A 194 -32.96 -3.40 14.50
C ASN A 194 -32.14 -4.54 15.12
N SER A 195 -32.82 -5.60 15.55
CA SER A 195 -32.17 -6.83 16.00
C SER A 195 -31.73 -7.70 14.81
N PRO A 196 -30.61 -8.44 14.90
CA PRO A 196 -30.21 -9.37 13.85
C PRO A 196 -31.26 -10.49 13.68
N MET A 197 -31.56 -10.83 12.42
CA MET A 197 -32.51 -11.90 12.09
C MET A 197 -31.76 -13.18 11.72
N ARG A 198 -32.30 -14.33 12.12
CA ARG A 198 -31.85 -15.64 11.65
C ARG A 198 -32.75 -16.14 10.54
N SER A 199 -32.16 -16.78 9.54
CA SER A 199 -32.95 -17.54 8.57
C SER A 199 -33.69 -18.66 9.30
N LYS A 200 -34.98 -18.84 8.98
CA LYS A 200 -35.80 -19.93 9.51
C LYS A 200 -35.62 -21.22 8.68
N ASP A 201 -35.04 -21.11 7.50
CA ASP A 201 -34.88 -22.23 6.59
C ASP A 201 -33.61 -23.00 6.91
N ALA A 202 -33.75 -24.32 7.08
CA ALA A 202 -32.62 -25.22 7.23
C ALA A 202 -31.89 -25.32 5.89
N VAL A 203 -30.70 -24.71 5.80
CA VAL A 203 -29.87 -24.78 4.59
C VAL A 203 -29.19 -26.14 4.54
N LYS A 204 -29.40 -26.88 3.46
CA LYS A 204 -28.60 -28.08 3.17
C LYS A 204 -27.18 -27.63 2.82
N PHE A 205 -26.28 -27.74 3.79
CA PHE A 205 -24.88 -27.37 3.66
C PHE A 205 -24.01 -28.63 3.58
N SER A 206 -23.05 -28.65 2.66
CA SER A 206 -21.99 -29.66 2.60
C SER A 206 -20.65 -28.94 2.48
N PRO A 207 -19.77 -29.01 3.49
CA PRO A 207 -18.53 -28.26 3.45
C PRO A 207 -17.61 -28.77 2.34
N PHE A 208 -16.97 -27.85 1.64
CA PHE A 208 -15.92 -28.18 0.67
C PHE A 208 -14.67 -28.73 1.39
N ASN A 209 -14.30 -28.14 2.52
CA ASN A 209 -13.27 -28.66 3.39
C ASN A 209 -13.86 -29.76 4.29
N LYS A 210 -13.47 -31.01 4.03
CA LYS A 210 -13.94 -32.19 4.77
C LYS A 210 -13.31 -32.35 6.16
N ASN A 211 -12.30 -31.54 6.49
CA ASN A 211 -11.60 -31.58 7.77
C ASN A 211 -12.07 -30.46 8.71
N LEU A 212 -13.23 -29.85 8.44
CA LEU A 212 -13.84 -28.96 9.41
C LEU A 212 -14.43 -29.82 10.54
N ASP A 213 -14.22 -29.39 11.77
CA ASP A 213 -14.89 -30.00 12.93
C ASP A 213 -16.42 -29.89 12.74
N ASP A 214 -17.14 -30.92 13.17
CA ASP A 214 -18.62 -30.95 13.19
C ASP A 214 -19.20 -29.95 14.20
#